data_AF-L2GP80-F1
#
_entry.id   AF-L2GP80-F1
#
_cell.length_a   1.000
_cell.length_b   1.000
_cell.length_c   1.000
_cell.angle_alpha   90.00
_cell.angle_beta   90.00
_cell.angle_gamma   90.00
#
_symmetry.space_group_name_H-M   'P 1'
#
loop_
_entity.id
_entity.type
_entity.pdbx_description
1 polymer ?
#
loop_
_entity_poly.entity_id
_entity_poly.type
_entity_poly.pdbx_seq_one_letter_code
_entity_poly.pdbx_strand_id
1 'polypeptide(L)'
;VLRNTVLKITNYGRRLIYHPFDTHLAHFYEQCIEAHVGYFGSIIVSLVSQESYNFLDAQAEKKADLEYLIQLFEDYCTSNDKAEFCYKTNISLKGIENAYKIFKHLNHSRDGSIETALRVFSRCFEHNLCTRLSDGSYQHYRLNEKIYIHPTSGFFKRKDKKVVVVDVFCTTKTYARIVGKYYD
;
A
#
# COMPACT_ATOMS: atom_id res chain seq x y z
N VAL A 1 -29.74 23.28 -17.78
CA VAL A 1 -30.55 22.78 -16.63
C VAL A 1 -29.70 21.77 -15.87
N LEU A 2 -29.03 22.19 -14.80
CA LEU A 2 -28.40 21.24 -13.86
C LEU A 2 -29.54 20.58 -13.07
N ARG A 3 -29.79 19.30 -13.34
CA ARG A 3 -30.71 18.51 -12.50
C ARG A 3 -30.14 18.53 -11.07
N ASN A 4 -30.94 18.95 -10.09
CA ASN A 4 -30.64 18.80 -8.67
C ASN A 4 -30.45 17.31 -8.36
N THR A 5 -29.21 16.85 -8.49
CA THR A 5 -28.84 15.47 -8.21
C THR A 5 -28.59 15.42 -6.72
N VAL A 6 -29.53 14.83 -5.97
CA VAL A 6 -29.37 14.63 -4.53
C VAL A 6 -28.29 13.56 -4.35
N LEU A 7 -27.07 14.00 -4.04
CA LEU A 7 -25.97 13.12 -3.68
C LEU A 7 -26.30 12.47 -2.33
N LYS A 8 -26.37 11.12 -2.30
CA LYS A 8 -26.58 10.34 -1.08
C LYS A 8 -25.39 9.41 -0.87
N ILE A 9 -24.85 9.39 0.34
CA ILE A 9 -23.80 8.44 0.72
C ILE A 9 -24.43 7.04 0.80
N THR A 10 -23.84 6.10 0.06
CA THR A 10 -24.25 4.69 0.08
C THR A 10 -23.91 4.04 1.42
N ASN A 11 -24.52 2.90 1.74
CA ASN A 11 -24.13 2.14 2.95
C ASN A 11 -22.66 1.73 2.91
N TYR A 12 -22.12 1.44 1.73
CA TYR A 12 -20.69 1.19 1.53
C TYR A 12 -19.85 2.42 1.87
N GLY A 13 -20.18 3.58 1.30
CA GLY A 13 -19.49 4.84 1.60
C GLY A 13 -19.56 5.22 3.07
N ARG A 14 -20.67 4.91 3.76
CA ARG A 14 -20.79 5.08 5.21
C ARG A 14 -19.80 4.19 5.98
N ARG A 15 -19.56 2.95 5.55
CA ARG A 15 -18.53 2.11 6.18
C ARG A 15 -17.12 2.68 5.98
N LEU A 16 -16.82 3.16 4.76
CA LEU A 16 -15.51 3.74 4.44
C LEU A 16 -15.15 4.92 5.34
N ILE A 17 -16.09 5.84 5.58
CA ILE A 17 -15.81 7.04 6.39
C ILE A 17 -15.61 6.77 7.88
N TYR A 18 -15.94 5.58 8.37
CA TYR A 18 -15.65 5.21 9.77
C TYR A 18 -14.20 4.77 9.97
N HIS A 19 -13.50 4.42 8.89
CA HIS A 19 -12.08 4.07 8.97
C HIS A 19 -11.21 5.31 9.08
N PRO A 20 -10.13 5.28 9.87
CA PRO A 20 -9.20 6.40 10.04
C PRO A 20 -8.19 6.51 8.88
N PHE A 21 -8.58 6.07 7.68
CA PHE A 21 -7.72 6.04 6.49
C PHE A 21 -8.28 6.97 5.41
N ASP A 22 -7.46 7.31 4.41
CA ASP A 22 -7.99 7.92 3.20
C ASP A 22 -8.96 6.93 2.50
N THR A 23 -9.77 7.46 1.59
CA THR A 23 -10.86 6.68 0.95
C THR A 23 -10.34 5.47 0.17
N HIS A 24 -9.14 5.54 -0.43
CA HIS A 24 -8.58 4.43 -1.20
C HIS A 24 -8.05 3.33 -0.30
N LEU A 25 -7.33 3.68 0.77
CA LEU A 25 -6.91 2.70 1.78
C LEU A 25 -8.10 2.09 2.53
N ALA A 26 -9.12 2.88 2.87
CA ALA A 26 -10.36 2.38 3.47
C ALA A 26 -11.09 1.41 2.53
N HIS A 27 -11.17 1.72 1.23
CA HIS A 27 -11.75 0.83 0.22
C HIS A 27 -10.98 -0.49 0.15
N PHE A 28 -9.66 -0.42 0.04
CA PHE A 28 -8.79 -1.58 0.02
C PHE A 28 -8.94 -2.45 1.28
N TYR A 29 -9.02 -1.82 2.44
CA TYR A 29 -9.20 -2.51 3.71
C TYR A 29 -10.53 -3.27 3.78
N GLU A 30 -11.66 -2.63 3.44
CA GLU A 30 -12.96 -3.30 3.38
C GLU A 30 -12.95 -4.49 2.40
N GLN A 31 -12.32 -4.32 1.23
CA GLN A 31 -12.20 -5.42 0.27
C GLN A 31 -11.33 -6.58 0.78
N CYS A 32 -10.33 -6.30 1.63
CA CYS A 32 -9.57 -7.36 2.29
C CYS A 32 -10.41 -8.13 3.31
N ILE A 33 -11.27 -7.45 4.06
CA ILE A 33 -12.22 -8.09 4.99
C ILE A 33 -13.17 -9.00 4.20
N GLU A 34 -13.77 -8.49 3.13
CA GLU A 34 -14.70 -9.25 2.27
C GLU A 34 -14.02 -10.47 1.63
N ALA A 35 -12.72 -10.38 1.33
CA ALA A 35 -11.92 -11.47 0.74
C ALA A 35 -11.25 -12.40 1.78
N HIS A 36 -11.59 -12.30 3.07
CA HIS A 36 -11.00 -13.09 4.16
C HIS A 36 -9.47 -13.00 4.26
N VAL A 37 -8.92 -11.82 3.97
CA VAL A 37 -7.50 -11.47 4.10
C VAL A 37 -7.30 -10.20 4.92
N GLY A 38 -8.23 -9.94 5.85
CA GLY A 38 -8.25 -8.74 6.70
C GLY A 38 -6.95 -8.53 7.48
N TYR A 39 -6.29 -9.59 7.95
CA TYR A 39 -4.98 -9.50 8.61
C TYR A 39 -3.90 -8.82 7.76
N PHE A 40 -3.74 -9.25 6.51
CA PHE A 40 -2.76 -8.64 5.59
C PHE A 40 -3.18 -7.22 5.20
N GLY A 41 -4.48 -7.00 5.01
CA GLY A 41 -5.05 -5.67 4.81
C GLY A 41 -4.69 -4.72 5.95
N SER A 42 -4.91 -5.14 7.20
CA SER A 42 -4.58 -4.38 8.42
C SER A 42 -3.11 -3.98 8.48
N ILE A 43 -2.18 -4.90 8.15
CA ILE A 43 -0.75 -4.59 8.13
C ILE A 43 -0.47 -3.49 7.11
N ILE A 44 -0.90 -3.69 5.86
CA ILE A 44 -0.62 -2.76 4.77
C ILE A 44 -1.20 -1.37 5.08
N VAL A 45 -2.48 -1.27 5.44
CA VAL A 45 -3.09 0.05 5.69
C VAL A 45 -2.48 0.74 6.91
N SER A 46 -2.11 -0.01 7.96
CA SER A 46 -1.52 0.58 9.15
C SER A 46 -0.14 1.19 8.90
N LEU A 47 0.65 0.60 8.01
CA LEU A 47 1.96 1.10 7.59
C LEU A 47 1.82 2.22 6.57
N VAL A 48 1.04 2.02 5.51
CA VAL A 48 0.91 2.99 4.42
C VAL A 48 0.23 4.28 4.89
N SER A 49 -0.64 4.23 5.89
CA SER A 49 -1.26 5.43 6.48
C SER A 49 -0.30 6.31 7.29
N GLN A 50 0.96 5.90 7.49
CA GLN A 50 1.95 6.70 8.23
C GLN A 50 2.72 7.62 7.27
N GLU A 51 2.07 8.64 6.72
CA GLU A 51 2.62 9.52 5.66
C GLU A 51 4.01 10.13 5.96
N SER A 52 4.33 10.35 7.25
CA SER A 52 5.62 10.89 7.67
C SER A 52 6.76 9.87 7.71
N TYR A 53 6.49 8.60 7.43
CA TYR A 53 7.44 7.50 7.57
C TYR A 53 7.53 6.69 6.29
N ASN A 54 8.76 6.45 5.85
CA ASN A 54 9.02 5.51 4.78
C ASN A 54 9.46 4.18 5.38
N PHE A 55 8.67 3.14 5.15
CA PHE A 55 9.02 1.80 5.57
C PHE A 55 9.76 0.99 4.51
N LEU A 56 9.82 1.45 3.26
CA LEU A 56 10.51 0.72 2.19
C LEU A 56 12.02 0.98 2.23
N ASP A 57 12.81 -0.09 2.19
CA ASP A 57 14.28 -0.03 2.14
C ASP A 57 14.81 -0.44 0.76
N ALA A 58 15.66 0.42 0.18
CA ALA A 58 16.35 0.15 -1.09
C ALA A 58 17.38 -0.98 -1.00
N GLN A 59 17.88 -1.28 0.21
CA GLN A 59 18.93 -2.27 0.46
C GLN A 59 18.39 -3.64 0.85
N ALA A 60 17.12 -3.73 1.22
CA ALA A 60 16.48 -4.99 1.54
C ALA A 60 16.43 -5.93 0.31
N GLU A 61 16.48 -7.24 0.55
CA GLU A 61 16.30 -8.24 -0.51
C GLU A 61 15.07 -7.90 -1.36
N LYS A 62 15.20 -8.12 -2.68
CA LYS A 62 14.29 -7.67 -3.75
C LYS A 62 12.89 -8.32 -3.73
N LYS A 63 12.19 -8.27 -2.60
CA LYS A 63 10.76 -8.57 -2.49
C LYS A 63 9.96 -7.43 -3.14
N ALA A 64 8.74 -7.72 -3.58
CA ALA A 64 7.81 -6.65 -3.94
C ALA A 64 7.37 -5.89 -2.69
N ASP A 65 6.96 -4.63 -2.86
CA ASP A 65 6.77 -3.68 -1.76
C ASP A 65 5.79 -4.22 -0.70
N LEU A 66 4.66 -4.79 -1.12
CA LEU A 66 3.64 -5.26 -0.19
C LEU A 66 4.09 -6.49 0.61
N GLU A 67 4.74 -7.45 -0.06
CA GLU A 67 5.32 -8.62 0.62
C GLU A 67 6.42 -8.21 1.59
N TYR A 68 7.22 -7.20 1.22
CA TYR A 68 8.23 -6.64 2.10
C TYR A 68 7.59 -5.97 3.33
N LEU A 69 6.56 -5.14 3.16
CA LEU A 69 5.87 -4.48 4.27
C LEU A 69 5.20 -5.49 5.22
N ILE A 70 4.59 -6.54 4.68
CA ILE A 70 4.01 -7.62 5.48
C ILE A 70 5.10 -8.30 6.30
N GLN A 71 6.20 -8.72 5.66
CA GLN A 71 7.31 -9.37 6.35
C GLN A 71 7.90 -8.46 7.43
N LEU A 72 8.18 -7.20 7.10
CA LEU A 72 8.76 -6.22 8.02
C LEU A 72 7.93 -6.11 9.30
N PHE A 73 6.60 -6.07 9.15
CA PHE A 73 5.69 -5.96 10.28
C PHE A 73 5.59 -7.25 11.10
N GLU A 74 5.55 -8.41 10.44
CA GLU A 74 5.52 -9.71 11.13
C GLU A 74 6.82 -9.94 11.92
N ASP A 75 7.97 -9.59 11.34
CA ASP A 75 9.28 -9.66 12.00
C ASP A 75 9.34 -8.66 13.16
N TYR A 76 8.82 -7.45 12.96
CA TYR A 76 8.67 -6.49 14.05
C TYR A 76 7.79 -7.03 15.17
N CYS A 77 6.69 -7.73 14.88
CA CYS A 77 5.81 -8.29 15.90
C CYS A 77 6.47 -9.42 16.69
N THR A 78 7.30 -10.23 16.04
CA THR A 78 7.95 -11.41 16.63
C THR A 78 9.33 -11.14 17.25
N SER A 79 9.93 -9.98 16.98
CA SER A 79 11.24 -9.63 17.56
C SER A 79 11.20 -9.50 19.09
N ASN A 80 12.25 -9.96 19.77
CA ASN A 80 12.35 -9.82 21.24
C ASN A 80 12.65 -8.37 21.64
N ASP A 81 13.57 -7.73 20.92
CA ASP A 81 13.91 -6.33 21.12
C ASP A 81 13.43 -5.50 19.92
N LYS A 82 12.39 -4.70 20.15
CA LYS A 82 11.77 -3.84 19.13
C LYS A 82 12.71 -2.70 18.71
N ALA A 83 13.47 -2.14 19.64
CA ALA A 83 14.35 -1.02 19.38
C ALA A 83 15.57 -1.48 18.58
N GLU A 84 16.16 -2.62 18.95
CA GLU A 84 17.27 -3.22 18.20
C GLU A 84 16.83 -3.62 16.78
N PHE A 85 15.64 -4.20 16.64
CA PHE A 85 15.07 -4.52 15.33
C PHE A 85 14.97 -3.28 14.44
N CYS A 86 14.39 -2.19 14.96
CA CYS A 86 14.24 -0.93 14.22
C CYS A 86 15.60 -0.33 13.84
N TYR A 87 16.58 -0.39 14.75
CA TYR A 87 17.94 0.07 14.48
C TYR A 87 18.60 -0.72 13.33
N LYS A 88 18.52 -2.05 13.35
CA LYS A 88 19.11 -2.92 12.31
C LYS A 88 18.44 -2.78 10.96
N THR A 89 17.12 -2.56 10.95
CA THR A 89 16.31 -2.41 9.72
C THR A 89 16.22 -0.97 9.23
N ASN A 90 16.84 -0.01 9.93
CA ASN A 90 16.75 1.42 9.65
C ASN A 90 15.30 1.94 9.53
N ILE A 91 14.41 1.41 10.38
CA ILE A 91 13.01 1.82 10.46
C ILE A 91 12.81 2.72 11.68
N SER A 92 11.94 3.73 11.53
CA SER A 92 11.56 4.56 12.66
C SER A 92 10.74 3.77 13.68
N LEU A 93 11.26 3.64 14.90
CA LEU A 93 10.54 3.03 16.03
C LEU A 93 9.18 3.70 16.26
N LYS A 94 9.15 5.04 16.28
CA LYS A 94 7.89 5.80 16.48
C LYS A 94 6.88 5.52 15.38
N GLY A 95 7.33 5.45 14.12
CA GLY A 95 6.46 5.17 12.98
C GLY A 95 5.84 3.77 13.06
N ILE A 96 6.66 2.75 13.31
CA ILE A 96 6.17 1.37 13.36
C ILE A 96 5.35 1.08 14.62
N GLU A 97 5.63 1.73 15.75
CA GLU A 97 4.79 1.64 16.95
C GLU A 97 3.39 2.22 16.73
N ASN A 98 3.29 3.33 15.99
CA ASN A 98 1.99 3.91 15.62
C ASN A 98 1.21 2.99 14.68
N ALA A 99 1.87 2.45 13.65
CA ALA A 99 1.28 1.43 12.77
C ALA A 99 0.80 0.21 13.58
N TYR A 100 1.61 -0.25 14.55
CA TYR A 100 1.26 -1.37 15.42
C TYR A 100 0.02 -1.11 16.28
N LYS A 101 -0.15 0.10 16.81
CA LYS A 101 -1.36 0.49 17.55
C LYS A 101 -2.60 0.46 16.66
N ILE A 102 -2.50 0.97 15.44
CA ILE A 102 -3.60 0.91 14.45
C ILE A 102 -3.93 -0.55 14.14
N PHE A 103 -2.93 -1.36 13.79
CA PHE A 103 -3.11 -2.78 13.51
C PHE A 103 -3.84 -3.52 14.63
N LYS A 104 -3.47 -3.28 15.90
CA LYS A 104 -4.17 -3.88 17.05
C LYS A 104 -5.63 -3.46 17.15
N HIS A 105 -5.95 -2.22 16.80
CA HIS A 105 -7.32 -1.72 16.83
C HIS A 105 -8.19 -2.39 15.76
N LEU A 106 -7.61 -2.72 14.61
CA LEU A 106 -8.30 -3.40 13.51
C LEU A 106 -8.63 -4.87 13.82
N ASN A 107 -7.82 -5.54 14.67
CA ASN A 107 -8.12 -6.82 15.33
C ASN A 107 -8.66 -7.96 14.41
N HIS A 108 -7.94 -8.29 13.34
CA HIS A 108 -8.28 -9.41 12.45
C HIS A 108 -7.38 -10.63 12.68
N SER A 109 -7.98 -11.83 12.59
CA SER A 109 -7.28 -13.11 12.56
C SER A 109 -6.51 -13.31 11.26
N ARG A 110 -5.37 -14.00 11.35
CA ARG A 110 -4.57 -14.38 10.18
C ARG A 110 -5.27 -15.48 9.40
N ASP A 111 -6.03 -15.06 8.39
CA ASP A 111 -6.74 -15.92 7.45
C ASP A 111 -6.34 -15.61 6.00
N GLY A 112 -6.59 -16.57 5.11
CA GLY A 112 -6.31 -16.45 3.68
C GLY A 112 -4.83 -16.45 3.32
N SER A 113 -4.50 -16.00 2.11
CA SER A 113 -3.13 -15.99 1.59
C SER A 113 -2.67 -14.58 1.22
N ILE A 114 -1.36 -14.35 1.30
CA ILE A 114 -0.74 -13.10 0.84
C ILE A 114 -1.08 -12.86 -0.64
N GLU A 115 -1.07 -13.91 -1.48
CA GLU A 115 -1.43 -13.77 -2.90
C GLU A 115 -2.83 -13.17 -3.11
N THR A 116 -3.82 -13.62 -2.33
CA THR A 116 -5.17 -13.05 -2.38
C THR A 116 -5.16 -11.58 -1.99
N ALA A 117 -4.42 -11.18 -0.96
CA ALA A 117 -4.28 -9.78 -0.57
C ALA A 117 -3.63 -8.92 -1.68
N LEU A 118 -2.59 -9.44 -2.37
CA LEU A 118 -1.95 -8.75 -3.50
C LEU A 118 -2.92 -8.57 -4.69
N ARG A 119 -3.78 -9.55 -4.95
CA ARG A 119 -4.81 -9.45 -6.00
C ARG A 119 -5.90 -8.45 -5.63
N VAL A 120 -6.33 -8.42 -4.36
CA VAL A 120 -7.27 -7.40 -3.86
C VAL A 120 -6.66 -6.00 -4.02
N PHE A 121 -5.39 -5.82 -3.63
CA PHE A 121 -4.68 -4.56 -3.80
C PHE A 121 -4.64 -4.11 -5.27
N SER A 122 -4.26 -5.02 -6.18
CA SER A 122 -4.23 -4.75 -7.62
C SER A 122 -5.56 -4.22 -8.15
N ARG A 123 -6.68 -4.78 -7.70
CA ARG A 123 -8.02 -4.36 -8.11
C ARG A 123 -8.41 -3.01 -7.51
N CYS A 124 -8.19 -2.84 -6.20
CA CYS A 124 -8.56 -1.60 -5.49
C CYS A 124 -7.82 -0.38 -6.04
N PHE A 125 -6.55 -0.56 -6.42
CA PHE A 125 -5.69 0.50 -6.95
C PHE A 125 -5.58 0.51 -8.48
N GLU A 126 -6.47 -0.19 -9.20
CA GLU A 126 -6.51 -0.18 -10.67
C GLU A 126 -6.71 1.24 -11.24
N HIS A 127 -7.38 2.12 -10.50
CA HIS A 127 -7.53 3.51 -10.89
C HIS A 127 -6.18 4.25 -11.05
N ASN A 128 -5.13 3.75 -10.39
CA ASN A 128 -3.73 4.20 -10.47
C ASN A 128 -2.85 3.23 -11.28
N LEU A 129 -3.43 2.48 -12.22
CA LEU A 129 -2.70 1.59 -13.12
C LEU A 129 -1.68 2.36 -13.96
N CYS A 130 -0.47 1.80 -14.06
CA CYS A 130 0.64 2.35 -14.80
C CYS A 130 1.27 1.27 -15.70
N THR A 131 1.60 1.63 -16.94
CA THR A 131 2.19 0.72 -17.94
C THR A 131 3.64 1.09 -18.22
N ARG A 132 4.52 0.11 -18.30
CA ARG A 132 5.95 0.32 -18.52
C ARG A 132 6.24 0.84 -19.94
N LEU A 133 7.08 1.85 -20.04
CA LEU A 133 7.62 2.40 -21.28
C LEU A 133 8.99 1.79 -21.63
N SER A 134 9.42 1.98 -22.88
CA SER A 134 10.69 1.43 -23.40
C SER A 134 11.93 1.96 -22.68
N ASP A 135 11.89 3.19 -22.16
CA ASP A 135 12.96 3.82 -21.40
C ASP A 135 13.01 3.39 -19.92
N GLY A 136 12.11 2.48 -19.51
CA GLY A 136 12.03 1.94 -18.15
C GLY A 136 11.20 2.77 -17.16
N SER A 137 10.70 3.94 -17.58
CA SER A 137 9.66 4.66 -16.83
C SER A 137 8.30 3.98 -17.00
N TYR A 138 7.28 4.53 -16.34
CA TYR A 138 5.90 4.07 -16.48
C TYR A 138 5.00 5.25 -16.87
N GLN A 139 3.91 4.94 -17.58
CA GLN A 139 2.88 5.89 -17.95
C GLN A 139 1.61 5.58 -17.16
N HIS A 140 1.11 6.56 -16.42
CA HIS A 140 -0.15 6.45 -15.69
C HIS A 140 -1.33 6.39 -16.68
N TYR A 141 -2.18 5.38 -16.56
CA TYR A 141 -3.21 5.08 -17.56
C TYR A 141 -4.21 6.22 -17.77
N ARG A 142 -4.75 6.80 -16.69
CA ARG A 142 -5.76 7.88 -16.78
C ARG A 142 -5.16 9.27 -17.04
N LEU A 143 -4.12 9.64 -16.30
CA LEU A 143 -3.51 10.96 -16.39
C LEU A 143 -2.57 11.12 -17.59
N ASN A 144 -2.17 10.01 -18.22
CA ASN A 144 -1.20 9.97 -19.32
C ASN A 144 0.19 10.55 -18.94
N GLU A 145 0.45 10.71 -17.64
CA GLU A 145 1.69 11.27 -17.12
C GLU A 145 2.77 10.22 -16.95
N LYS A 146 4.02 10.66 -17.12
CA LYS A 146 5.20 9.83 -16.95
C LYS A 146 5.62 9.81 -15.49
N ILE A 147 5.72 8.62 -14.93
CA ILE A 147 6.13 8.37 -13.56
C ILE A 147 7.34 7.44 -13.51
N TYR A 148 8.13 7.58 -12.46
CA TYR A 148 9.28 6.72 -12.19
C TYR A 148 9.06 5.97 -10.90
N ILE A 149 9.43 4.70 -10.84
CA ILE A 149 9.41 3.98 -9.56
C ILE A 149 10.52 4.56 -8.69
N HIS A 150 10.24 4.85 -7.42
CA HIS A 150 11.23 5.39 -6.51
C HIS A 150 12.32 4.33 -6.18
N PRO A 151 13.61 4.71 -6.03
CA PRO A 151 14.69 3.75 -5.75
C PRO A 151 14.54 2.90 -4.49
N THR A 152 13.72 3.33 -3.53
CA THR A 152 13.43 2.55 -2.31
C THR A 152 12.41 1.44 -2.53
N SER A 153 11.69 1.44 -3.63
CA SER A 153 10.73 0.39 -3.96
C SER A 153 11.45 -0.84 -4.48
N GLY A 154 10.99 -2.02 -4.07
CA GLY A 154 11.41 -3.31 -4.63
C GLY A 154 11.10 -3.43 -6.13
N PHE A 155 10.27 -2.55 -6.68
CA PHE A 155 9.97 -2.46 -8.11
C PHE A 155 10.97 -1.62 -8.93
N PHE A 156 11.90 -0.87 -8.31
CA PHE A 156 12.77 0.09 -9.01
C PHE A 156 13.54 -0.52 -10.21
N LYS A 157 14.04 -1.75 -10.05
CA LYS A 157 14.79 -2.46 -11.10
C LYS A 157 14.00 -3.59 -11.76
N ARG A 158 12.75 -3.80 -11.35
CA ARG A 158 11.88 -4.84 -11.95
C ARG A 158 11.40 -4.39 -13.32
N LYS A 159 11.02 -5.36 -14.16
CA LYS A 159 10.54 -5.15 -15.54
C LYS A 159 9.07 -5.53 -15.73
N ASP A 160 8.28 -5.44 -14.66
CA ASP A 160 6.84 -5.71 -14.71
C ASP A 160 6.16 -4.76 -15.73
N LYS A 161 5.32 -5.32 -16.60
CA LYS A 161 4.69 -4.54 -17.69
C LYS A 161 3.62 -3.58 -17.19
N LYS A 162 2.89 -3.98 -16.16
CA LYS A 162 1.80 -3.23 -15.54
C LYS A 162 1.94 -3.26 -14.02
N VAL A 163 1.79 -2.11 -13.39
CA VAL A 163 1.84 -1.95 -11.93
C VAL A 163 0.74 -1.01 -11.48
N VAL A 164 0.34 -1.12 -10.22
CA VAL A 164 -0.52 -0.14 -9.54
C VAL A 164 0.27 0.54 -8.44
N VAL A 165 -0.08 1.78 -8.12
CA VAL A 165 0.67 2.62 -7.17
C VAL A 165 -0.28 3.30 -6.19
N VAL A 166 0.18 3.54 -4.96
CA VAL A 166 -0.60 4.25 -3.94
C VAL A 166 -0.12 5.68 -3.78
N ASP A 167 1.18 5.86 -3.60
CA ASP A 167 1.79 7.15 -3.30
C ASP A 167 2.55 7.68 -4.52
N VAL A 168 2.24 8.92 -4.92
CA VAL A 168 2.91 9.63 -6.01
C VAL A 168 3.28 11.02 -5.52
N PHE A 169 4.56 11.37 -5.63
CA PHE A 169 5.08 12.67 -5.21
C PHE A 169 6.06 13.23 -6.23
N CYS A 170 6.15 14.55 -6.28
CA CYS A 170 6.96 15.28 -7.24
C CYS A 170 8.18 15.87 -6.57
N THR A 171 9.37 15.54 -7.08
CA THR A 171 10.62 16.20 -6.73
C THR A 171 11.26 16.75 -8.01
N THR A 172 12.40 16.22 -8.43
CA THR A 172 12.98 16.47 -9.77
C THR A 172 12.26 15.70 -10.86
N LYS A 173 11.59 14.61 -10.49
CA LYS A 173 10.70 13.79 -11.32
C LYS A 173 9.48 13.39 -10.49
N THR A 174 8.42 12.98 -11.17
CA THR A 174 7.28 12.31 -10.54
C THR A 174 7.67 10.89 -10.17
N TYR A 175 7.74 10.61 -8.87
CA TYR A 175 8.07 9.28 -8.35
C TYR A 175 6.86 8.62 -7.72
N ALA A 176 6.77 7.30 -7.90
CA ALA A 176 5.78 6.46 -7.26
C ALA A 176 6.41 5.53 -6.21
N ARG A 177 5.67 5.29 -5.13
CA ARG A 177 5.98 4.41 -4.01
C ARG A 177 4.79 3.53 -3.66
N ILE A 178 5.07 2.46 -2.90
CA ILE A 178 4.10 1.44 -2.52
C ILE A 178 3.48 0.85 -3.79
N VAL A 179 4.31 0.09 -4.49
CA VAL A 179 4.02 -0.42 -5.83
C VAL A 179 3.56 -1.86 -5.74
N GLY A 180 2.46 -2.18 -6.42
CA GLY A 180 1.95 -3.54 -6.56
C GLY A 180 2.00 -4.01 -8.00
N LYS A 181 2.17 -5.32 -8.20
CA LYS A 181 1.96 -5.94 -9.52
C LYS A 181 0.48 -5.85 -9.89
N TYR A 182 0.19 -5.51 -11.14
CA TYR A 182 -1.18 -5.61 -11.66
C TYR A 182 -1.46 -7.04 -12.14
N TYR A 183 -2.58 -7.61 -11.69
CA TYR A 183 -3.08 -8.90 -12.13
C TYR A 183 -4.27 -8.66 -13.07
N ASP A 184 -4.10 -8.99 -14.36
CA ASP A 184 -5.17 -8.99 -15.36
C ASP A 184 -6.30 -9.99 -14.98
#